data_AF-A0A3P1T069-F1
#
_entry.id   AF-A0A3P1T069-F1
#
_cell.length_a   1.000
_cell.length_b   1.000
_cell.length_c   1.000
_cell.angle_alpha   90.00
_cell.angle_beta   90.00
_cell.angle_gamma   90.00
#
_symmetry.space_group_name_H-M   'P 1'
#
loop_
_entity.id
_entity.type
_entity.pdbx_description
1 polymer ?
#
loop_
_entity_poly.entity_id
_entity_poly.type
_entity_poly.pdbx_seq_one_letter_code
_entity_poly.pdbx_strand_id
1 'polypeptide(L)'
;MTDVVREASEDRDQFMNDVFTGCVAGLRGLWGKGKVKRTKEDQEAQWDTPNGCHVLLRNGWKSVTFRLYSPEFSEVLKSLGDI
;
A
#
# COMPACT_ATOMS: atom_id res chain seq x y z
N MET A 1 21.57 -14.64 -1.58
CA MET A 1 21.40 -13.94 -2.86
C MET A 1 20.10 -14.46 -3.45
N THR A 2 19.05 -13.65 -3.52
CA THR A 2 17.82 -14.06 -4.23
C THR A 2 18.06 -13.83 -5.72
N ASP A 3 17.75 -14.82 -6.55
CA ASP A 3 17.83 -14.69 -8.01
C ASP A 3 16.76 -13.71 -8.48
N VAL A 4 17.12 -12.43 -8.48
CA VAL A 4 16.27 -11.38 -9.03
C VAL A 4 16.38 -11.48 -10.54
N VAL A 5 15.40 -12.13 -11.17
CA VAL A 5 15.22 -12.10 -12.62
C VAL A 5 14.85 -10.67 -13.02
N ARG A 6 15.77 -9.98 -13.70
CA ARG A 6 15.64 -8.56 -14.08
C ARG A 6 14.98 -8.35 -15.45
N GLU A 7 14.76 -9.42 -16.20
CA GLU A 7 14.19 -9.38 -17.55
C GLU A 7 12.71 -8.96 -17.51
N ALA A 8 12.24 -8.32 -18.58
CA ALA A 8 10.81 -8.04 -18.74
C ALA A 8 10.07 -9.36 -18.99
N SER A 9 8.98 -9.59 -18.26
CA SER A 9 8.19 -10.80 -18.35
C SER A 9 6.73 -10.45 -18.10
N GLU A 10 5.87 -10.76 -19.07
CA GLU A 10 4.43 -10.57 -18.96
C GLU A 10 3.85 -11.39 -17.79
N ASP A 11 4.35 -12.61 -17.59
CA ASP A 11 3.96 -13.47 -16.47
C ASP A 11 4.31 -12.86 -15.12
N ARG A 12 5.50 -12.26 -14.99
CA ARG A 12 5.87 -11.53 -13.76
C ARG A 12 4.91 -10.37 -13.54
N ASP A 13 4.66 -9.57 -14.56
CA ASP A 13 3.85 -8.37 -14.42
C ASP A 13 2.40 -8.73 -14.06
N GLN A 14 1.86 -9.81 -14.65
CA GLN A 14 0.57 -10.38 -14.30
C GLN A 14 0.55 -10.88 -12.85
N PHE A 15 1.54 -11.68 -12.44
CA PHE A 15 1.67 -12.17 -11.07
C PHE A 15 1.72 -11.03 -10.05
N MET A 16 2.52 -10.00 -10.31
CA MET A 16 2.63 -8.83 -9.42
C MET A 16 1.34 -8.04 -9.35
N ASN A 17 0.61 -7.94 -10.46
CA ASN A 17 -0.71 -7.33 -10.50
C ASN A 17 -1.76 -8.14 -9.72
N ASP A 18 -1.73 -9.47 -9.80
CA ASP A 18 -2.62 -10.35 -9.05
C ASP A 18 -2.38 -10.24 -7.53
N VAL A 19 -1.11 -10.22 -7.12
CA VAL A 19 -0.74 -9.97 -5.71
C VAL A 19 -1.25 -8.61 -5.25
N PHE A 20 -1.00 -7.55 -6.02
CA PHE A 20 -1.46 -6.20 -5.68
C PHE A 20 -2.99 -6.14 -5.55
N THR A 21 -3.72 -6.63 -6.55
CA THR A 21 -5.18 -6.60 -6.55
C THR A 21 -5.79 -7.46 -5.44
N GLY A 22 -5.19 -8.61 -5.13
CA GLY A 22 -5.57 -9.44 -3.98
C GLY A 22 -5.41 -8.69 -2.66
N CYS A 23 -4.30 -8.00 -2.47
CA CYS A 23 -4.07 -7.15 -1.30
C CYS A 23 -5.08 -5.98 -1.24
N VAL A 24 -5.34 -5.30 -2.36
CA VAL A 24 -6.34 -4.22 -2.44
C VAL A 24 -7.73 -4.73 -2.05
N ALA A 25 -8.12 -5.92 -2.51
CA ALA A 25 -9.39 -6.54 -2.16
C ALA A 25 -9.50 -6.84 -0.66
N GLY A 26 -8.43 -7.39 -0.06
CA GLY A 26 -8.35 -7.63 1.39
C GLY A 26 -8.47 -6.35 2.21
N LEU A 27 -7.70 -5.32 1.88
CA LEU A 27 -7.74 -4.03 2.56
C LEU A 27 -9.09 -3.32 2.36
N ARG A 28 -9.73 -3.50 1.21
CA ARG A 28 -11.07 -2.99 0.96
C ARG A 28 -12.11 -3.60 1.89
N GLY A 29 -11.97 -4.88 2.25
CA GLY A 29 -12.84 -5.53 3.23
C GLY A 29 -12.72 -4.93 4.63
N LEU A 30 -11.57 -4.34 4.96
CA LEU A 30 -11.29 -3.78 6.30
C LEU A 30 -11.63 -2.28 6.40
N TRP A 31 -11.19 -1.49 5.42
CA TRP A 31 -11.27 -0.02 5.47
C TRP A 31 -12.06 0.60 4.32
N GLY A 32 -12.80 -0.21 3.55
CA GLY A 32 -13.58 0.27 2.42
C GLY A 32 -12.72 0.64 1.21
N LYS A 33 -13.32 1.40 0.28
CA LYS A 33 -12.67 1.70 -1.01
C LYS A 33 -11.49 2.66 -0.81
N GLY A 34 -10.26 2.17 -1.02
CA GLY A 34 -9.06 2.99 -1.03
C GLY A 34 -8.96 3.91 -2.25
N LYS A 35 -8.16 4.97 -2.14
CA LYS A 35 -7.82 5.86 -3.25
C LYS A 35 -6.75 5.16 -4.09
N VAL A 36 -7.03 4.91 -5.36
CA VAL A 36 -6.09 4.22 -6.25
C VAL A 36 -5.55 5.20 -7.29
N LYS A 37 -4.23 5.20 -7.47
CA LYS A 37 -3.52 5.95 -8.51
C LYS A 37 -2.70 4.96 -9.32
N ARG A 38 -2.68 5.14 -10.65
CA ARG A 38 -1.86 4.35 -11.56
C ARG A 38 -1.00 5.28 -12.40
N THR A 39 0.28 4.95 -12.53
CA THR A 39 1.22 5.64 -13.40
C THR A 39 1.79 4.68 -14.44
N LYS A 40 2.74 5.16 -15.26
CA LYS A 40 3.51 4.34 -16.20
C LYS A 40 4.61 3.51 -15.53
N GLU A 41 4.79 3.64 -14.22
CA GLU A 41 5.88 2.96 -13.50
C GLU A 41 5.38 2.17 -12.30
N ASP A 42 4.18 2.49 -11.80
CA ASP A 42 3.60 1.84 -10.64
C ASP A 42 2.07 1.92 -10.58
N GLN A 43 1.53 1.18 -9.63
CA GLN A 43 0.17 1.29 -9.14
C GLN A 43 0.22 1.49 -7.63
N GLU A 44 -0.60 2.39 -7.09
CA GLU A 44 -0.64 2.68 -5.66
C GLU A 44 -2.08 2.72 -5.18
N ALA A 45 -2.33 2.14 -4.02
CA ALA A 45 -3.58 2.23 -3.30
C ALA A 45 -3.33 2.76 -1.90
N GLN A 46 -4.15 3.71 -1.46
CA GLN A 46 -4.03 4.38 -0.17
C GLN A 46 -5.33 4.28 0.63
N TRP A 47 -5.17 4.10 1.94
CA TRP A 47 -6.23 4.22 2.94
C TRP A 47 -5.78 5.13 4.07
N ASP A 48 -6.71 5.96 4.51
CA ASP A 48 -6.64 6.69 5.77
C ASP A 48 -7.49 5.91 6.77
N THR A 49 -6.92 5.46 7.87
CA THR A 49 -7.61 4.62 8.85
C THR A 49 -8.28 5.46 9.95
N PRO A 50 -9.30 4.94 10.65
CA PRO A 50 -10.00 5.69 11.70
C PRO A 50 -9.11 6.16 12.86
N ASN A 51 -8.01 5.44 13.14
CA ASN A 51 -7.03 5.82 14.16
C ASN A 51 -5.94 6.77 13.64
N GLY A 52 -6.13 7.36 12.45
CA GLY A 52 -5.23 8.36 11.88
C GLY A 52 -3.98 7.80 11.19
N CYS A 53 -3.86 6.49 11.01
CA CYS A 53 -2.76 5.92 10.24
C CYS A 53 -2.99 6.10 8.73
N HIS A 54 -1.89 6.14 7.98
CA HIS A 54 -1.91 6.10 6.52
C HIS A 54 -1.28 4.81 6.02
N VAL A 55 -2.04 4.03 5.25
CA VAL A 55 -1.58 2.79 4.64
C VAL A 55 -1.44 3.01 3.15
N LEU A 56 -0.23 2.75 2.63
CA LEU A 56 0.08 2.77 1.21
C LEU A 56 0.51 1.39 0.75
N LEU A 57 -0.14 0.89 -0.29
CA LEU A 57 0.21 -0.32 -1.00
C LEU A 57 0.68 0.07 -2.40
N ARG A 58 1.92 -0.26 -2.76
CA ARG A 58 2.50 0.09 -4.06
C ARG A 58 2.95 -1.15 -4.81
N ASN A 59 2.53 -1.29 -6.06
CA ASN A 59 3.06 -2.24 -7.02
C ASN A 59 4.01 -1.51 -7.98
N GLY A 60 5.32 -1.70 -7.80
CA GLY A 60 6.35 -1.18 -8.70
C GLY A 60 6.80 -2.20 -9.76
N TRP A 61 5.97 -3.20 -10.06
CA TRP A 61 6.14 -4.28 -11.06
C TRP A 61 7.32 -5.24 -10.83
N LYS A 62 8.21 -4.90 -9.91
CA LYS A 62 9.29 -5.76 -9.38
C LYS A 62 9.08 -6.12 -7.92
N SER A 63 8.23 -5.35 -7.22
CA SER A 63 7.86 -5.59 -5.83
C SER A 63 6.47 -5.02 -5.55
N VAL A 64 5.74 -5.69 -4.67
CA VAL A 64 4.60 -5.11 -3.96
C VAL A 64 5.08 -4.70 -2.57
N THR A 65 4.89 -3.44 -2.20
CA THR A 65 5.39 -2.86 -0.96
C THR A 65 4.24 -2.27 -0.15
N PHE A 66 4.24 -2.55 1.15
CA PHE A 66 3.38 -1.91 2.12
C PHE A 66 4.17 -0.85 2.88
N ARG A 67 3.56 0.32 3.07
CA ARG A 67 4.04 1.35 3.99
C ARG A 67 2.90 1.73 4.92
N LEU A 68 3.22 1.79 6.21
CA LEU A 68 2.30 2.21 7.26
C LEU A 68 2.93 3.39 7.96
N TYR A 69 2.22 4.51 7.99
CA TYR A 69 2.57 5.68 8.77
C TYR A 69 1.59 5.80 9.92
N SER A 70 2.09 5.81 11.14
CA SER A 70 1.29 6.15 12.32
C SER A 70 1.23 7.66 12.50
N PRO A 71 0.20 8.19 13.18
CA PRO A 71 0.21 9.56 13.67
C PRO A 71 1.47 9.87 14.48
N GLU A 72 1.87 11.14 14.50
CA GLU A 72 2.93 11.58 15.40
C GLU A 72 2.46 11.49 16.86
N PHE A 73 3.38 11.18 17.77
CA PHE A 73 3.08 11.13 19.20
C PHE A 73 2.40 12.42 19.71
N SER A 74 2.84 13.57 19.22
CA SER A 74 2.27 14.87 19.60
C SER A 74 0.81 15.04 19.14
N GLU A 75 0.45 14.52 17.96
CA GLU A 75 -0.92 14.52 17.45
C GLU A 75 -1.81 13.57 18.24
N VAL A 76 -1.28 12.42 18.64
CA VAL A 76 -1.98 11.47 19.51
C VAL A 76 -2.29 12.13 20.85
N LEU A 77 -1.32 12.75 21.52
CA LEU A 77 -1.55 13.42 22.80
C LEU A 77 -2.57 14.57 22.71
N LYS A 78 -2.53 15.38 21.64
CA LYS A 78 -3.54 16.42 21.39
C LYS A 78 -4.95 15.83 21.24
N SER A 79 -5.07 14.69 20.55
CA SER A 79 -6.37 14.03 20.37
C SER A 79 -6.94 13.46 21.68
N LEU A 80 -6.07 13.14 22.64
CA LEU A 80 -6.44 12.65 23.98
C LEU A 80 -6.69 13.77 24.99
N GLY A 81 -6.28 15.00 24.69
CA GLY A 81 -6.41 16.15 25.60
C GLY A 81 -5.29 16.26 26.64
N ASP A 82 -4.18 15.56 26.43
CA ASP A 82 -3.02 15.54 27.35
C ASP A 82 -2.04 16.71 27.14
N ILE A 83 -2.25 17.52 26.08
CA ILE A 83 -1.56 18.80 25.82
C ILE A 83 -2.47 19.77 25.07
#